data_AF-A0A842CKW3-F1
#
_entry.id   AF-A0A842CKW3-F1
#
_cell.length_a   1.000
_cell.length_b   1.000
_cell.length_c   1.000
_cell.angle_alpha   90.00
_cell.angle_beta   90.00
_cell.angle_gamma   90.00
#
_symmetry.space_group_name_H-M   'P 1'
#
loop_
_entity.id
_entity.type
_entity.pdbx_description
1 polymer ?
#
loop_
_entity_poly.entity_id
_entity_poly.type
_entity_poly.pdbx_seq_one_letter_code
_entity_poly.pdbx_strand_id
1 'polypeptide(L)'
;MRVAVSGFKGRMGHEVVKTVLREADLELVAVLDHEPKEKNIREIVEFSSLDVPVYGNLSEMLETVKPDCVVDFTTPKVGYSNMKTILEHGVRAVVGTTGFTPEQITELRTIAESKKIGALIAPNFAVGAVLMMQFAQKAAKYFPNVEIIELHHDNKLDAPSGTAVKTAEMMAETREFIKQGAAEEVELIEGARGAEYEGMRIHSVRLPGLVAHQEVIFGAEGQGLTIRHDSYDRISFMSGVALSVRKTKELETLIYGLENILD
;
A
#
# COMPACT_ATOMS: atom_id res chain seq x y z
N MET A 1 14.63 -12.45 -9.96
CA MET A 1 14.88 -11.01 -10.01
C MET A 1 15.59 -10.65 -8.72
N ARG A 2 16.74 -10.00 -8.81
CA ARG A 2 17.60 -9.66 -7.67
C ARG A 2 16.99 -8.49 -6.92
N VAL A 3 16.53 -8.72 -5.71
CA VAL A 3 15.83 -7.74 -4.88
C VAL A 3 16.69 -7.39 -3.67
N ALA A 4 16.83 -6.10 -3.41
CA ALA A 4 17.35 -5.60 -2.14
C ALA A 4 16.22 -4.98 -1.31
N VAL A 5 16.32 -5.07 0.02
CA VAL A 5 15.29 -4.57 0.95
C VAL A 5 15.87 -3.50 1.86
N SER A 6 15.32 -2.28 1.79
CA SER A 6 15.65 -1.15 2.65
C SER A 6 14.64 -1.05 3.79
N GLY A 7 15.13 -0.97 5.04
CA GLY A 7 14.29 -0.99 6.25
C GLY A 7 13.90 -2.41 6.69
N PHE A 8 14.76 -3.40 6.43
CA PHE A 8 14.45 -4.82 6.62
C PHE A 8 14.15 -5.23 8.08
N LYS A 9 14.64 -4.48 9.07
CA LYS A 9 14.34 -4.73 10.50
C LYS A 9 12.97 -4.23 10.93
N GLY A 10 12.31 -3.39 10.13
CA GLY A 10 10.96 -2.93 10.39
C GLY A 10 9.93 -4.04 10.23
N ARG A 11 8.77 -3.90 10.87
CA ARG A 11 7.69 -4.91 10.80
C ARG A 11 7.30 -5.31 9.37
N MET A 12 7.23 -4.33 8.46
CA MET A 12 6.93 -4.59 7.05
C MET A 12 8.15 -5.13 6.30
N GLY A 13 9.32 -4.50 6.44
CA GLY A 13 10.56 -4.94 5.78
C GLY A 13 10.94 -6.38 6.11
N HIS A 14 10.66 -6.83 7.34
CA HIS A 14 10.89 -8.21 7.77
C HIS A 14 10.02 -9.21 7.00
N GLU A 15 8.73 -8.90 6.81
CA GLU A 15 7.84 -9.72 6.00
C GLU A 15 8.19 -9.66 4.51
N VAL A 16 8.73 -8.55 4.01
CA VAL A 16 9.26 -8.46 2.64
C VAL A 16 10.44 -9.40 2.46
N VAL A 17 11.40 -9.43 3.38
CA VAL A 17 12.53 -10.37 3.35
C VAL A 17 12.03 -11.81 3.23
N LYS A 18 11.10 -12.21 4.11
CA LYS A 18 10.49 -13.55 4.07
C LYS A 18 9.79 -13.83 2.74
N THR A 19 9.09 -12.84 2.20
CA THR A 19 8.36 -12.99 0.93
C THR A 19 9.32 -13.20 -0.22
N VAL A 20 10.35 -12.36 -0.34
CA VAL A 20 11.40 -12.50 -1.38
C VAL A 20 12.06 -13.87 -1.31
N LEU A 21 12.28 -14.42 -0.11
CA LEU A 21 12.86 -15.76 0.06
C LEU A 21 11.91 -16.91 -0.30
N ARG A 22 10.58 -16.69 -0.27
CA ARG A 22 9.58 -17.71 -0.62
C ARG A 22 9.22 -17.72 -2.10
N GLU A 23 9.33 -16.58 -2.78
CA GLU A 23 8.99 -16.42 -4.19
C GLU A 23 10.11 -16.98 -5.08
N ALA A 24 9.80 -18.04 -5.85
CA ALA A 24 10.80 -18.76 -6.64
C ALA A 24 11.46 -17.91 -7.75
N ASP A 25 10.80 -16.83 -8.18
CA ASP A 25 11.29 -15.91 -9.21
C ASP A 25 12.00 -14.68 -8.63
N LEU A 26 12.13 -14.57 -7.30
CA LEU A 26 12.83 -13.48 -6.61
C LEU A 26 14.06 -14.02 -5.86
N GLU A 27 15.06 -13.17 -5.68
CA GLU A 27 16.30 -13.50 -4.99
C GLU A 27 16.68 -12.33 -4.08
N LEU A 28 16.85 -12.58 -2.78
CA LEU A 28 17.30 -11.55 -1.84
C LEU A 28 18.82 -11.40 -1.95
N VAL A 29 19.30 -10.25 -2.42
CA VAL A 29 20.74 -10.04 -2.70
C VAL A 29 21.43 -9.07 -1.74
N ALA A 30 20.67 -8.24 -1.04
CA ALA A 30 21.17 -7.35 0.00
C ALA A 30 20.02 -6.86 0.88
N VAL A 31 20.37 -6.44 2.10
CA VAL A 31 19.47 -5.68 2.95
C VAL A 31 20.15 -4.41 3.46
N LEU A 32 19.36 -3.38 3.73
CA LEU A 32 19.85 -2.08 4.18
C LEU A 32 19.12 -1.61 5.43
N ASP A 33 19.91 -1.14 6.38
CA ASP A 33 19.49 -0.50 7.63
C ASP A 33 20.44 0.67 7.88
N HIS A 34 19.98 1.81 8.42
CA HIS A 34 20.82 3.01 8.52
C HIS A 34 22.00 2.83 9.49
N GLU A 35 21.80 2.03 10.55
CA GLU A 35 22.79 1.76 11.58
C GLU A 35 22.88 0.24 11.83
N PRO A 36 23.43 -0.51 10.85
CA PRO A 36 23.48 -1.96 10.95
C PRO A 36 24.47 -2.36 12.04
N LYS A 37 24.08 -3.32 12.89
CA LYS A 37 24.96 -3.94 13.88
C LYS A 37 25.62 -5.20 13.31
N GLU A 38 24.93 -5.80 12.36
CA GLU A 38 25.26 -7.02 11.65
C GLU A 38 25.93 -6.67 10.33
N LYS A 39 26.87 -7.50 9.87
CA LYS A 39 27.45 -7.39 8.52
C LYS A 39 26.73 -8.27 7.51
N ASN A 40 26.04 -9.31 8.00
CA ASN A 40 25.29 -10.25 7.18
C ASN A 40 24.03 -10.68 7.92
N ILE A 41 22.94 -10.93 7.17
CA ILE A 41 21.66 -11.30 7.75
C ILE A 41 21.73 -12.61 8.55
N ARG A 42 22.72 -13.49 8.28
CA ARG A 42 22.95 -14.73 9.04
C ARG A 42 23.24 -14.53 10.52
N GLU A 43 23.65 -13.33 10.92
CA GLU A 43 23.86 -12.98 12.32
C GLU A 43 22.52 -12.85 13.08
N ILE A 44 21.40 -12.79 12.35
CA ILE A 44 20.04 -12.85 12.88
C ILE A 44 19.60 -14.31 12.88
N VAL A 45 19.22 -14.82 14.06
CA VAL A 45 18.89 -16.24 14.29
C VAL A 45 17.91 -16.80 13.26
N GLU A 46 16.85 -16.03 12.95
CA GLU A 46 15.81 -16.40 11.98
C GLU A 46 16.33 -16.60 10.55
N PHE A 47 17.45 -15.97 10.20
CA PHE A 47 18.03 -15.97 8.85
C PHE A 47 19.43 -16.61 8.82
N SER A 48 19.78 -17.37 9.85
CA SER A 48 21.13 -17.93 10.07
C SER A 48 21.67 -18.83 8.94
N SER A 49 20.80 -19.34 8.08
CA SER A 49 21.18 -20.17 6.92
C SER A 49 21.46 -19.37 5.64
N LEU A 50 21.32 -18.04 5.65
CA LEU A 50 21.43 -17.20 4.45
C LEU A 50 22.83 -16.58 4.29
N ASP A 51 23.17 -16.16 3.08
CA ASP A 51 24.35 -15.33 2.82
C ASP A 51 23.95 -14.04 2.12
N VAL A 52 23.42 -13.10 2.90
CA VAL A 52 22.97 -11.81 2.37
C VAL A 52 23.66 -10.69 3.14
N PRO A 53 24.49 -9.86 2.46
CA PRO A 53 25.18 -8.75 3.11
C PRO A 53 24.20 -7.67 3.59
N VAL A 54 24.56 -7.06 4.72
CA VAL A 54 23.85 -5.92 5.31
C VAL A 54 24.66 -4.66 5.01
N TYR A 55 24.01 -3.64 4.46
CA TYR A 55 24.62 -2.35 4.15
C TYR A 55 24.07 -1.22 5.03
N GLY A 56 24.96 -0.28 5.39
CA GLY A 56 24.62 0.97 6.08
C GLY A 56 24.39 2.16 5.13
N ASN A 57 24.82 2.03 3.88
CA ASN A 57 24.80 3.09 2.88
C ASN A 57 24.14 2.60 1.59
N LEU A 58 23.16 3.37 1.11
CA LEU A 58 22.34 3.00 -0.05
C LEU A 58 23.14 3.03 -1.36
N SER A 59 23.93 4.08 -1.58
CA SER A 59 24.76 4.18 -2.80
C SER A 59 25.79 3.05 -2.87
N GLU A 60 26.46 2.76 -1.76
CA GLU A 60 27.43 1.65 -1.68
C GLU A 60 26.77 0.31 -2.02
N MET A 61 25.58 0.04 -1.47
CA MET A 61 24.81 -1.17 -1.79
C MET A 61 24.45 -1.24 -3.28
N LEU A 62 23.97 -0.13 -3.86
CA LEU A 62 23.56 -0.07 -5.27
C LEU A 62 24.75 -0.29 -6.21
N GLU A 63 25.90 0.33 -5.93
CA GLU A 63 27.12 0.22 -6.72
C GLU A 63 27.73 -1.19 -6.66
N THR A 64 27.74 -1.79 -5.46
CA THR A 64 28.37 -3.09 -5.21
C THR A 64 27.49 -4.25 -5.69
N VAL A 65 26.21 -4.23 -5.30
CA VAL A 65 25.30 -5.37 -5.47
C VAL A 65 24.57 -5.30 -6.82
N LYS A 66 24.25 -4.09 -7.28
CA LYS A 66 23.47 -3.82 -8.50
C LYS A 66 22.17 -4.65 -8.55
N PRO A 67 21.26 -4.50 -7.57
CA PRO A 67 19.99 -5.22 -7.58
C PRO A 67 19.14 -4.78 -8.78
N ASP A 68 18.23 -5.66 -9.23
CA ASP A 68 17.27 -5.32 -10.28
C ASP A 68 16.17 -4.37 -9.74
N CYS A 69 15.82 -4.53 -8.46
CA CYS A 69 14.80 -3.75 -7.76
C CYS A 69 15.15 -3.58 -6.27
N VAL A 70 14.85 -2.40 -5.72
CA VAL A 70 14.87 -2.14 -4.27
C VAL A 70 13.44 -1.98 -3.76
N VAL A 71 13.10 -2.73 -2.71
CA VAL A 71 11.87 -2.54 -1.95
C VAL A 71 12.18 -1.72 -0.70
N ASP A 72 11.55 -0.56 -0.54
CA ASP A 72 11.78 0.36 0.57
C ASP A 72 10.55 0.46 1.49
N PHE A 73 10.75 0.05 2.74
CA PHE A 73 9.81 0.22 3.85
C PHE A 73 10.48 0.97 5.01
N THR A 74 11.08 2.11 4.70
CA THR A 74 11.67 3.01 5.71
C THR A 74 10.62 3.98 6.26
N THR A 75 10.99 5.25 6.51
CA THR A 75 10.06 6.27 7.03
C THR A 75 9.78 7.31 5.95
N PRO A 76 8.63 8.02 5.98
CA PRO A 76 8.31 9.07 5.01
C PRO A 76 9.44 10.09 4.79
N LYS A 77 10.15 10.45 5.87
CA LYS A 77 11.27 11.41 5.83
C LYS A 77 12.43 10.95 4.94
N VAL A 78 12.64 9.64 4.81
CA VAL A 78 13.78 9.05 4.10
C VAL A 78 13.34 8.39 2.79
N GLY A 79 12.07 7.99 2.66
CA GLY A 79 11.54 7.31 1.47
C GLY A 79 11.75 8.09 0.18
N TYR A 80 11.56 9.43 0.19
CA TYR A 80 11.83 10.27 -0.98
C TYR A 80 13.31 10.27 -1.38
N SER A 81 14.22 10.53 -0.43
CA SER A 81 15.66 10.56 -0.73
C SER A 81 16.16 9.22 -1.21
N ASN A 82 15.71 8.12 -0.58
CA ASN A 82 16.09 6.77 -0.99
C ASN A 82 15.61 6.47 -2.41
N MET A 83 14.33 6.73 -2.70
CA MET A 83 13.77 6.48 -4.02
C MET A 83 14.49 7.28 -5.08
N LYS A 84 14.78 8.55 -4.83
CA LYS A 84 15.57 9.39 -5.74
C LYS A 84 16.94 8.77 -6.03
N THR A 85 17.68 8.37 -4.99
CA THR A 85 18.99 7.72 -5.16
C THR A 85 18.90 6.40 -5.93
N ILE A 86 17.90 5.56 -5.65
CA ILE A 86 17.68 4.29 -6.35
C ILE A 86 17.45 4.53 -7.85
N LEU A 87 16.57 5.48 -8.18
CA LEU A 87 16.27 5.83 -9.57
C LEU A 87 17.48 6.46 -10.26
N GLU A 88 18.24 7.31 -9.59
CA GLU A 88 19.47 7.91 -10.12
C GLU A 88 20.53 6.85 -10.50
N HIS A 89 20.58 5.72 -9.78
CA HIS A 89 21.45 4.58 -10.11
C HIS A 89 20.87 3.66 -11.20
N GLY A 90 19.70 3.98 -11.76
CA GLY A 90 19.07 3.16 -12.80
C GLY A 90 18.45 1.87 -12.28
N VAL A 91 18.13 1.80 -10.99
CA VAL A 91 17.53 0.63 -10.35
C VAL A 91 16.03 0.86 -10.14
N ARG A 92 15.22 -0.21 -10.29
CA ARG A 92 13.77 -0.14 -10.08
C ARG A 92 13.46 0.03 -8.59
N ALA A 93 12.36 0.71 -8.28
CA ALA A 93 11.98 0.98 -6.90
C ALA A 93 10.52 0.59 -6.62
N VAL A 94 10.27 -0.04 -5.48
CA VAL A 94 8.94 -0.25 -4.92
C VAL A 94 8.94 0.32 -3.51
N VAL A 95 8.12 1.35 -3.25
CA VAL A 95 8.11 2.06 -1.97
C VAL A 95 6.75 1.96 -1.31
N GLY A 96 6.75 1.60 -0.02
CA GLY A 96 5.54 1.44 0.80
C GLY A 96 5.27 2.52 1.82
N THR A 97 6.13 3.54 1.90
CA THR A 97 5.92 4.67 2.80
C THR A 97 4.96 5.68 2.19
N THR A 98 4.10 6.26 3.03
CA THR A 98 3.26 7.42 2.66
C THR A 98 4.05 8.73 2.81
N GLY A 99 3.42 9.88 2.54
CA GLY A 99 3.98 11.20 2.84
C GLY A 99 4.78 11.86 1.72
N PHE A 100 4.71 11.34 0.49
CA PHE A 100 5.24 12.00 -0.69
C PHE A 100 4.36 13.18 -1.09
N THR A 101 4.96 14.34 -1.39
CA THR A 101 4.23 15.48 -1.94
C THR A 101 3.99 15.29 -3.45
N PRO A 102 2.98 15.95 -4.05
CA PRO A 102 2.76 15.92 -5.50
C PRO A 102 3.99 16.33 -6.32
N GLU A 103 4.76 17.31 -5.82
CA GLU A 103 5.99 17.79 -6.45
C GLU A 103 7.07 16.71 -6.41
N GLN A 104 7.25 16.04 -5.27
CA GLN A 104 8.18 14.92 -5.14
C GLN A 104 7.84 13.76 -6.07
N ILE A 105 6.55 13.41 -6.19
CA ILE A 105 6.09 12.36 -7.12
C ILE A 105 6.39 12.75 -8.56
N THR A 106 6.16 14.01 -8.93
CA THR A 106 6.42 14.53 -10.27
C THR A 106 7.91 14.50 -10.63
N GLU A 107 8.77 14.91 -9.68
CA GLU A 107 10.22 14.83 -9.84
C GLU A 107 10.69 13.38 -10.02
N LEU A 108 10.27 12.48 -9.13
CA LEU A 108 10.66 11.06 -9.20
C LEU A 108 10.18 10.40 -10.50
N ARG A 109 8.98 10.75 -10.98
CA ARG A 109 8.47 10.30 -12.28
C ARG A 109 9.36 10.77 -13.43
N THR A 110 9.78 12.03 -13.41
CA THR A 110 10.67 12.60 -14.43
C THR A 110 12.01 11.85 -14.47
N ILE A 111 12.58 11.53 -13.31
CA ILE A 111 13.81 10.74 -13.20
C ILE A 111 13.59 9.33 -13.77
N ALA A 112 12.50 8.65 -13.37
CA ALA A 112 12.16 7.30 -13.83
C ALA A 112 12.01 7.23 -15.36
N GLU A 113 11.27 8.17 -15.95
CA GLU A 113 11.05 8.26 -17.40
C GLU A 113 12.34 8.57 -18.17
N SER A 114 13.16 9.49 -17.67
CA SER A 114 14.45 9.84 -18.29
C SER A 114 15.41 8.66 -18.40
N LYS A 115 15.26 7.68 -17.51
CA LYS A 115 16.09 6.46 -17.44
C LYS A 115 15.37 5.21 -17.96
N LYS A 116 14.09 5.33 -18.32
CA LYS A 116 13.22 4.20 -18.72
C LYS A 116 13.20 3.08 -17.67
N ILE A 117 13.04 3.46 -16.41
CA ILE A 117 13.00 2.52 -15.28
C ILE A 117 11.62 2.51 -14.64
N GLY A 118 11.13 1.31 -14.36
CA GLY A 118 9.87 1.12 -13.67
C GLY A 118 9.99 1.39 -12.18
N ALA A 119 9.04 2.16 -11.66
CA ALA A 119 8.97 2.46 -10.24
C ALA A 119 7.53 2.50 -9.75
N LEU A 120 7.33 2.20 -8.47
CA LEU A 120 6.01 2.15 -7.86
C LEU A 120 6.02 2.70 -6.44
N ILE A 121 5.09 3.60 -6.14
CA ILE A 121 4.76 4.02 -4.78
C ILE A 121 3.37 3.48 -4.48
N ALA A 122 3.22 2.61 -3.49
CA ALA A 122 1.91 2.11 -3.07
C ALA A 122 1.66 2.43 -1.59
N PRO A 123 0.65 3.27 -1.29
CA PRO A 123 0.24 3.53 0.10
C PRO A 123 -0.46 2.31 0.72
N ASN A 124 -0.93 1.36 -0.11
CA ASN A 124 -1.54 0.11 0.31
C ASN A 124 -1.16 -1.03 -0.66
N PHE A 125 -0.53 -2.08 -0.15
CA PHE A 125 -0.16 -3.27 -0.93
C PHE A 125 -1.15 -4.44 -0.79
N ALA A 126 -2.26 -4.28 -0.05
CA ALA A 126 -3.24 -5.34 0.08
C ALA A 126 -4.05 -5.44 -1.20
N VAL A 127 -3.72 -6.40 -2.07
CA VAL A 127 -4.40 -6.64 -3.35
C VAL A 127 -5.92 -6.76 -3.15
N GLY A 128 -6.36 -7.48 -2.12
CA GLY A 128 -7.77 -7.63 -1.79
C GLY A 128 -8.47 -6.30 -1.47
N ALA A 129 -7.80 -5.39 -0.76
CA ALA A 129 -8.35 -4.06 -0.48
C ALA A 129 -8.46 -3.23 -1.77
N VAL A 130 -7.47 -3.33 -2.66
CA VAL A 130 -7.48 -2.60 -3.92
C VAL A 130 -8.57 -3.11 -4.87
N LEU A 131 -8.72 -4.43 -4.98
CA LEU A 131 -9.81 -5.04 -5.74
C LEU A 131 -11.18 -4.67 -5.14
N MET A 132 -11.32 -4.65 -3.81
CA MET A 132 -12.55 -4.17 -3.16
C MET A 132 -12.87 -2.72 -3.60
N MET A 133 -11.89 -1.83 -3.64
CA MET A 133 -12.08 -0.44 -4.08
C MET A 133 -12.49 -0.35 -5.56
N GLN A 134 -11.78 -1.06 -6.46
CA GLN A 134 -12.11 -1.08 -7.90
C GLN A 134 -13.50 -1.67 -8.16
N PHE A 135 -13.86 -2.76 -7.47
CA PHE A 135 -15.18 -3.37 -7.60
C PHE A 135 -16.28 -2.50 -7.00
N ALA A 136 -16.02 -1.81 -5.88
CA ALA A 136 -16.94 -0.85 -5.31
C ALA A 136 -17.20 0.33 -6.26
N GLN A 137 -16.15 0.90 -6.86
CA GLN A 137 -16.28 1.92 -7.90
C GLN A 137 -17.13 1.43 -9.07
N LYS A 138 -16.89 0.21 -9.55
CA LYS A 138 -17.70 -0.36 -10.64
C LYS A 138 -19.16 -0.59 -10.23
N ALA A 139 -19.40 -1.06 -9.01
CA ALA A 139 -20.74 -1.31 -8.48
C ALA A 139 -21.55 -0.03 -8.26
N ALA A 140 -20.89 1.06 -7.84
CA ALA A 140 -21.52 2.35 -7.53
C ALA A 140 -22.26 2.98 -8.73
N LYS A 141 -21.88 2.62 -9.96
CA LYS A 141 -22.60 3.00 -11.20
C LYS A 141 -24.02 2.42 -11.29
N TYR A 142 -24.25 1.26 -10.68
CA TYR A 142 -25.52 0.53 -10.75
C TYR A 142 -26.27 0.54 -9.41
N PHE A 143 -25.53 0.68 -8.32
CA PHE A 143 -26.04 0.77 -6.96
C PHE A 143 -25.59 2.10 -6.33
N PRO A 144 -26.34 3.19 -6.51
CA PRO A 144 -25.88 4.49 -6.08
C PRO A 144 -26.13 4.75 -4.57
N ASN A 145 -26.92 3.90 -3.89
CA ASN A 145 -27.07 3.96 -2.43
C ASN A 145 -26.04 3.04 -1.77
N VAL A 146 -25.09 3.61 -1.05
CA VAL A 146 -23.92 2.90 -0.51
C VAL A 146 -23.47 3.43 0.85
N GLU A 147 -23.08 2.56 1.76
CA GLU A 147 -22.38 2.93 2.99
C GLU A 147 -21.06 2.14 3.11
N ILE A 148 -20.06 2.75 3.75
CA ILE A 148 -18.76 2.13 4.04
C ILE A 148 -18.66 1.91 5.54
N ILE A 149 -18.29 0.69 5.95
CA ILE A 149 -17.93 0.37 7.34
C ILE A 149 -16.49 -0.09 7.35
N GLU A 150 -15.63 0.63 8.06
CA GLU A 150 -14.24 0.23 8.29
C GLU A 150 -14.03 -0.15 9.76
N LEU A 151 -13.23 -1.19 9.99
CA LEU A 151 -12.95 -1.70 11.32
C LEU A 151 -11.43 -1.87 11.50
N HIS A 152 -10.89 -1.31 12.56
CA HIS A 152 -9.47 -1.37 12.88
C HIS A 152 -9.25 -1.65 14.37
N HIS A 153 -8.02 -2.01 14.72
CA HIS A 153 -7.58 -2.03 16.12
C HIS A 153 -7.81 -0.68 16.81
N ASP A 154 -8.00 -0.70 18.12
CA ASP A 154 -8.24 0.47 18.98
C ASP A 154 -7.07 1.45 19.06
N ASN A 155 -5.84 1.02 18.75
CA ASN A 155 -4.66 1.91 18.70
C ASN A 155 -4.56 2.79 17.44
N LYS A 156 -5.53 2.76 16.53
CA LYS A 156 -5.49 3.55 15.29
C LYS A 156 -5.94 4.98 15.57
N LEU A 157 -5.10 5.95 15.20
CA LEU A 157 -5.27 7.37 15.57
C LEU A 157 -6.26 8.13 14.68
N ASP A 158 -6.39 7.73 13.42
CA ASP A 158 -7.21 8.39 12.41
C ASP A 158 -8.55 7.67 12.19
N ALA A 159 -9.62 8.45 11.96
CA ALA A 159 -10.94 7.98 11.55
C ALA A 159 -11.63 9.04 10.67
N PRO A 160 -12.20 8.67 9.50
CA PRO A 160 -12.13 7.35 8.87
C PRO A 160 -10.71 6.95 8.44
N SER A 161 -10.48 5.65 8.21
CA SER A 161 -9.21 5.19 7.65
C SER A 161 -8.94 5.75 6.25
N GLY A 162 -7.66 5.94 5.91
CA GLY A 162 -7.28 6.38 4.56
C GLY A 162 -7.78 5.47 3.43
N THR A 163 -7.93 4.15 3.67
CA THR A 163 -8.53 3.24 2.67
C THR A 163 -10.02 3.53 2.47
N ALA A 164 -10.77 3.82 3.54
CA ALA A 164 -12.19 4.16 3.45
C ALA A 164 -12.41 5.49 2.70
N VAL A 165 -11.60 6.50 3.00
CA VAL A 165 -11.62 7.79 2.28
C VAL A 165 -11.33 7.57 0.80
N LYS A 166 -10.25 6.82 0.47
CA LYS A 166 -9.91 6.53 -0.93
C LYS A 166 -10.99 5.72 -1.66
N THR A 167 -11.66 4.81 -0.96
CA THR A 167 -12.78 4.05 -1.50
C THR A 167 -13.95 4.97 -1.87
N ALA A 168 -14.28 5.92 -1.00
CA ALA A 168 -15.31 6.91 -1.26
C ALA A 168 -14.93 7.85 -2.42
N GLU A 169 -13.70 8.35 -2.45
CA GLU A 169 -13.15 9.15 -3.56
C GLU A 169 -13.32 8.42 -4.91
N MET A 170 -12.87 7.16 -4.99
CA MET A 170 -12.98 6.37 -6.22
C MET A 170 -14.45 6.15 -6.64
N MET A 171 -15.35 5.87 -5.70
CA MET A 171 -16.77 5.72 -6.03
C MET A 171 -17.38 7.04 -6.53
N ALA A 172 -17.03 8.18 -5.92
CA ALA A 172 -17.51 9.50 -6.30
C ALA A 172 -17.12 9.91 -7.74
N GLU A 173 -16.03 9.36 -8.29
CA GLU A 173 -15.69 9.55 -9.72
C GLU A 173 -16.76 8.99 -10.68
N THR A 174 -17.59 8.06 -10.21
CA THR A 174 -18.56 7.32 -11.04
C THR A 174 -19.99 7.37 -10.54
N ARG A 175 -20.19 7.85 -9.30
CA ARG A 175 -21.47 7.98 -8.61
C ARG A 175 -21.77 9.47 -8.42
N GLU A 176 -22.93 9.91 -8.88
CA GLU A 176 -23.39 11.28 -8.62
C GLU A 176 -23.67 11.51 -7.13
N PHE A 177 -23.65 12.77 -6.70
CA PHE A 177 -24.05 13.14 -5.35
C PHE A 177 -25.52 12.72 -5.10
N ILE A 178 -25.73 11.93 -4.05
CA ILE A 178 -27.06 11.56 -3.54
C ILE A 178 -27.02 11.63 -2.03
N LYS A 179 -27.89 12.46 -1.44
CA LYS A 179 -28.14 12.43 0.00
C LYS A 179 -28.91 11.15 0.35
N GLN A 180 -28.30 10.29 1.14
CA GLN A 180 -28.88 9.01 1.57
C GLN A 180 -29.62 9.13 2.91
N GLY A 181 -30.67 8.34 3.08
CA GLY A 181 -31.55 8.38 4.24
C GLY A 181 -32.87 9.10 3.96
N ALA A 182 -33.74 9.18 4.97
CA ALA A 182 -34.98 9.93 4.83
C ALA A 182 -34.69 11.44 4.75
N ALA A 183 -35.48 12.20 3.98
CA ALA A 183 -35.26 13.63 3.80
C ALA A 183 -35.27 14.41 5.14
N GLU A 184 -36.13 13.97 6.06
CA GLU A 184 -36.31 14.52 7.41
C GLU A 184 -35.78 13.56 8.48
N GLU A 185 -34.74 12.76 8.18
CA GLU A 185 -34.12 11.93 9.21
C GLU A 185 -33.60 12.77 10.38
N VAL A 186 -33.83 12.30 11.61
CA VAL A 186 -33.36 12.95 12.83
C VAL A 186 -32.46 11.99 13.59
N GLU A 187 -31.26 12.45 13.91
CA GLU A 187 -30.38 11.75 14.83
C GLU A 187 -30.87 11.96 16.27
N LEU A 188 -31.30 10.87 16.92
CA LEU A 188 -31.63 10.89 18.36
C LEU A 188 -30.37 10.91 19.24
N ILE A 189 -29.25 10.46 18.68
CA ILE A 189 -27.91 10.50 19.27
C ILE A 189 -26.98 11.07 18.21
N GLU A 190 -26.28 12.15 18.53
CA GLU A 190 -25.35 12.82 17.63
C GLU A 190 -24.32 11.83 17.05
N GLY A 191 -24.14 11.85 15.73
CA GLY A 191 -23.18 11.03 15.01
C GLY A 191 -23.65 9.62 14.66
N ALA A 192 -24.91 9.28 14.93
CA ALA A 192 -25.48 7.95 14.65
C ALA A 192 -25.43 7.53 13.18
N ARG A 193 -25.39 8.48 12.23
CA ARG A 193 -25.31 8.22 10.79
C ARG A 193 -23.87 8.16 10.26
N GLY A 194 -22.88 8.36 11.11
CA GLY A 194 -21.46 8.35 10.73
C GLY A 194 -21.04 9.59 9.95
N ALA A 195 -19.81 9.58 9.44
CA ALA A 195 -19.27 10.67 8.64
C ALA A 195 -19.94 10.71 7.25
N GLU A 196 -19.93 11.87 6.61
CA GLU A 196 -20.45 12.08 5.25
C GLU A 196 -19.34 12.41 4.27
N TYR A 197 -19.37 11.79 3.10
CA TYR A 197 -18.51 12.13 1.96
C TYR A 197 -19.32 11.98 0.67
N GLU A 198 -19.53 13.08 -0.07
CA GLU A 198 -20.32 13.08 -1.32
C GLU A 198 -21.70 12.40 -1.17
N GLY A 199 -22.34 12.57 -0.01
CA GLY A 199 -23.63 11.97 0.34
C GLY A 199 -23.58 10.48 0.74
N MET A 200 -22.41 9.84 0.69
CA MET A 200 -22.17 8.49 1.23
C MET A 200 -21.88 8.57 2.73
N ARG A 201 -22.26 7.54 3.49
CA ARG A 201 -21.95 7.42 4.92
C ARG A 201 -20.73 6.53 5.16
N ILE A 202 -19.88 6.94 6.09
CA ILE A 202 -18.69 6.18 6.50
C ILE A 202 -18.69 5.98 8.02
N HIS A 203 -18.61 4.72 8.43
CA HIS A 203 -18.61 4.30 9.83
C HIS A 203 -17.26 3.70 10.21
N SER A 204 -16.74 4.06 11.37
CA SER A 204 -15.40 3.65 11.83
C SER A 204 -15.48 2.90 13.16
N VAL A 205 -15.14 1.62 13.16
CA VAL A 205 -15.13 0.76 14.34
C VAL A 205 -13.70 0.61 14.87
N ARG A 206 -13.53 0.72 16.19
CA ARG A 206 -12.24 0.59 16.88
C ARG A 206 -12.39 -0.36 18.06
N LEU A 207 -11.84 -1.57 17.95
CA LEU A 207 -11.93 -2.58 19.01
C LEU A 207 -10.63 -3.39 19.13
N PRO A 208 -10.27 -3.86 20.33
CA PRO A 208 -9.22 -4.85 20.50
C PRO A 208 -9.49 -6.11 19.69
N GLY A 209 -8.44 -6.71 19.12
CA GLY A 209 -8.52 -7.96 18.34
C GLY A 209 -8.76 -7.76 16.84
N LEU A 210 -9.24 -6.59 16.41
CA LEU A 210 -9.29 -6.24 15.00
C LEU A 210 -7.90 -5.89 14.45
N VAL A 211 -7.72 -6.00 13.14
CA VAL A 211 -6.48 -5.57 12.46
C VAL A 211 -6.82 -4.45 11.46
N ALA A 212 -7.36 -4.81 10.29
CA ALA A 212 -7.83 -3.87 9.30
C ALA A 212 -8.87 -4.55 8.39
N HIS A 213 -10.09 -4.03 8.41
CA HIS A 213 -11.23 -4.59 7.71
C HIS A 213 -12.03 -3.46 7.08
N GLN A 214 -12.65 -3.73 5.94
CA GLN A 214 -13.58 -2.80 5.34
C GLN A 214 -14.68 -3.54 4.58
N GLU A 215 -15.86 -2.97 4.66
CA GLU A 215 -17.06 -3.44 3.99
C GLU A 215 -17.71 -2.26 3.26
N VAL A 216 -18.07 -2.48 2.00
CA VAL A 216 -18.86 -1.55 1.20
C VAL A 216 -20.20 -2.20 0.93
N ILE A 217 -21.27 -1.58 1.45
CA ILE A 217 -22.63 -2.13 1.44
C ILE A 217 -23.47 -1.30 0.48
N PHE A 218 -23.96 -1.94 -0.57
CA PHE A 218 -24.80 -1.37 -1.60
C PHE A 218 -26.24 -1.84 -1.45
N GLY A 219 -27.19 -0.91 -1.56
CA GLY A 219 -28.63 -1.19 -1.47
C GLY A 219 -29.40 -0.80 -2.73
N ALA A 220 -30.35 -1.65 -3.14
CA ALA A 220 -31.36 -1.32 -4.14
C ALA A 220 -32.67 -2.08 -3.83
N GLU A 221 -33.74 -1.77 -4.57
CA GLU A 221 -35.02 -2.43 -4.38
C GLU A 221 -34.90 -3.96 -4.55
N GLY A 222 -35.24 -4.71 -3.49
CA GLY A 222 -35.25 -6.17 -3.49
C GLY A 222 -33.88 -6.86 -3.50
N GLN A 223 -32.76 -6.13 -3.39
CA GLN A 223 -31.42 -6.70 -3.43
C GLN A 223 -30.38 -5.84 -2.72
N GLY A 224 -29.26 -6.47 -2.35
CA GLY A 224 -28.08 -5.79 -1.83
C GLY A 224 -26.82 -6.46 -2.34
N LEU A 225 -25.73 -5.71 -2.35
CA LEU A 225 -24.39 -6.21 -2.67
C LEU A 225 -23.43 -5.76 -1.58
N THR A 226 -22.66 -6.70 -1.03
CA THR A 226 -21.63 -6.40 -0.06
C THR A 226 -20.28 -6.82 -0.60
N ILE A 227 -19.31 -5.91 -0.58
CA ILE A 227 -17.92 -6.19 -0.95
C ILE A 227 -17.07 -5.99 0.30
N ARG A 228 -16.40 -7.04 0.73
CA ARG A 228 -15.68 -7.07 2.00
C ARG A 228 -14.23 -7.52 1.83
N HIS A 229 -13.33 -6.83 2.51
CA HIS A 229 -11.94 -7.23 2.66
C HIS A 229 -11.56 -7.31 4.14
N ASP A 230 -10.93 -8.42 4.52
CA ASP A 230 -10.41 -8.66 5.86
C ASP A 230 -8.90 -8.93 5.79
N SER A 231 -8.10 -8.12 6.49
CA SER A 231 -6.68 -8.39 6.73
C SER A 231 -6.53 -8.92 8.16
N TYR A 232 -5.97 -10.12 8.30
CA TYR A 232 -5.73 -10.74 9.62
C TYR A 232 -4.28 -10.59 10.08
N ASP A 233 -3.36 -10.29 9.16
CA ASP A 233 -1.93 -10.15 9.41
C ASP A 233 -1.30 -9.33 8.27
N ARG A 234 -0.14 -8.72 8.54
CA ARG A 234 0.68 -7.97 7.56
C ARG A 234 1.09 -8.79 6.35
N ILE A 235 1.08 -10.12 6.44
CA ILE A 235 1.30 -10.97 5.27
C ILE A 235 0.28 -10.69 4.14
N SER A 236 -0.88 -10.11 4.44
CA SER A 236 -1.88 -9.72 3.42
C SER A 236 -1.36 -8.68 2.42
N PHE A 237 -0.31 -7.94 2.76
CA PHE A 237 0.33 -6.96 1.88
C PHE A 237 1.37 -7.58 0.94
N MET A 238 1.86 -8.78 1.25
CA MET A 238 3.06 -9.32 0.60
C MET A 238 2.82 -9.76 -0.84
N SER A 239 1.60 -10.23 -1.15
CA SER A 239 1.22 -10.54 -2.54
C SER A 239 1.27 -9.29 -3.43
N GLY A 240 0.86 -8.12 -2.91
CA GLY A 240 0.95 -6.86 -3.62
C GLY A 240 2.39 -6.38 -3.75
N VAL A 241 3.23 -6.54 -2.73
CA VAL A 241 4.67 -6.22 -2.83
C VAL A 241 5.33 -7.05 -3.92
N ALA A 242 5.13 -8.37 -3.92
CA ALA A 242 5.70 -9.27 -4.93
C ALA A 242 5.17 -8.93 -6.34
N LEU A 243 3.88 -8.63 -6.46
CA LEU A 243 3.28 -8.15 -7.72
C LEU A 243 3.93 -6.85 -8.20
N SER A 244 4.06 -5.85 -7.34
CA SER A 244 4.69 -4.56 -7.68
C SER A 244 6.12 -4.75 -8.15
N VAL A 245 6.90 -5.56 -7.41
CA VAL A 245 8.28 -5.92 -7.76
C VAL A 245 8.32 -6.49 -9.19
N ARG A 246 7.43 -7.44 -9.54
CA ARG A 246 7.35 -7.98 -10.91
C ARG A 246 6.95 -6.92 -11.93
N LYS A 247 5.92 -6.13 -11.66
CA LYS A 247 5.40 -5.10 -12.59
C LYS A 247 6.42 -4.01 -12.91
N THR A 248 7.35 -3.69 -12.00
CA THR A 248 8.42 -2.73 -12.33
C THR A 248 9.31 -3.16 -13.52
N LYS A 249 9.30 -4.44 -13.93
CA LYS A 249 9.99 -4.87 -15.16
C LYS A 249 9.33 -4.36 -16.43
N GLU A 250 8.01 -4.19 -16.41
CA GLU A 250 7.17 -3.82 -17.55
C GLU A 250 6.97 -2.31 -17.67
N LEU A 251 7.37 -1.56 -16.64
CA LEU A 251 7.18 -0.11 -16.55
C LEU A 251 8.45 0.64 -16.98
N GLU A 252 8.26 1.78 -17.64
CA GLU A 252 9.32 2.78 -17.95
C GLU A 252 9.05 4.13 -17.27
N THR A 253 8.16 4.16 -16.28
CA THR A 253 7.74 5.35 -15.53
C THR A 253 7.47 5.01 -14.06
N LEU A 254 7.17 6.04 -13.26
CA LEU A 254 6.67 5.92 -11.91
C LEU A 254 5.14 5.87 -11.88
N ILE A 255 4.62 4.78 -11.33
CA ILE A 255 3.20 4.63 -10.99
C ILE A 255 2.98 4.89 -9.50
N TYR A 256 1.94 5.67 -9.17
CA TYR A 256 1.49 5.89 -7.80
C TYR A 256 0.16 5.15 -7.61
N GLY A 257 0.07 4.31 -6.59
CA GLY A 257 -1.11 3.47 -6.32
C GLY A 257 -1.03 2.10 -7.01
N LEU A 258 -1.41 1.04 -6.29
CA LEU A 258 -1.43 -0.32 -6.81
C LEU A 258 -2.60 -0.54 -7.77
N GLU A 259 -3.69 0.22 -7.61
CA GLU A 259 -4.88 0.24 -8.46
C GLU A 259 -4.57 0.56 -9.92
N ASN A 260 -3.44 1.22 -10.19
CA ASN A 260 -3.02 1.63 -11.53
C ASN A 260 -2.15 0.57 -12.23
N ILE A 261 -1.93 -0.60 -11.62
CA ILE A 261 -1.22 -1.74 -12.21
C ILE A 261 -1.99 -3.08 -12.12
N LEU A 262 -3.20 -3.04 -11.57
CA LEU A 262 -4.14 -4.16 -11.50
C LEU A 262 -5.15 -3.98 -12.62
N ASP A 263 -4.90 -4.67 -13.74
CA ASP A 263 -5.77 -4.72 -14.92
C ASP A 263 -6.97 -5.68 -14.74
#